data_AF-A0A960H6M4-F1
#
_entry.id   AF-A0A960H6M4-F1
#
_cell.length_a   1.000
_cell.length_b   1.000
_cell.length_c   1.000
_cell.angle_alpha   90.00
_cell.angle_beta   90.00
_cell.angle_gamma   90.00
#
_symmetry.space_group_name_H-M   'P 1'
#
loop_
_entity.id
_entity.type
_entity.pdbx_description
1 polymer ?
#
loop_
_entity_poly.entity_id
_entity_poly.type
_entity_poly.pdbx_seq_one_letter_code
_entity_poly.pdbx_strand_id
1 'polypeptide(L)' 'DPQDHDAAVPVVAVCRSGKRSGVAAGRLAAAGVTVYNLAGGMQAWQEAGQPVVRDDATVGTVI' A
#
# COMPACT_ATOMS: atom_id res chain seq x y z
N ASP A 1 -13.83 -7.53 8.24
CA ASP A 1 -14.53 -6.36 7.64
C ASP A 1 -13.46 -5.51 6.96
N PRO A 2 -13.65 -4.91 5.77
CA PRO A 2 -12.73 -3.87 5.26
C PRO A 2 -12.41 -2.75 6.28
N GLN A 3 -13.21 -2.63 7.33
CA GLN A 3 -13.05 -1.71 8.45
C GLN A 3 -12.39 -2.33 9.70
N ASP A 4 -11.92 -3.58 9.64
CA ASP A 4 -11.20 -4.24 10.75
C ASP A 4 -9.73 -3.78 10.79
N HIS A 5 -9.54 -2.48 11.00
CA HIS A 5 -8.25 -1.85 11.24
C HIS A 5 -8.37 -1.00 12.50
N ASP A 6 -7.30 -0.98 13.31
CA ASP A 6 -7.23 -0.05 14.45
C ASP A 6 -7.21 1.38 13.92
N ALA A 7 -8.24 2.16 14.23
CA ALA A 7 -8.39 3.54 13.79
C ALA A 7 -7.26 4.46 14.28
N ALA A 8 -6.56 4.07 15.36
CA ALA A 8 -5.39 4.80 15.84
C ALA A 8 -4.13 4.55 14.99
N VAL A 9 -4.11 3.49 14.17
CA VAL A 9 -2.97 3.13 13.33
C VAL A 9 -3.20 3.62 11.90
N PRO A 10 -2.31 4.45 11.34
CA PRO A 10 -2.46 4.93 9.97
C PRO A 10 -2.31 3.80 8.95
N VAL A 11 -3.09 3.88 7.87
CA VAL A 11 -3.06 2.91 6.77
C VAL A 11 -2.15 3.40 5.64
N VAL A 12 -1.38 2.50 5.04
CA VAL A 12 -0.68 2.76 3.77
C VAL A 12 -1.34 1.97 2.65
N ALA A 13 -1.98 2.66 1.73
CA ALA A 13 -2.54 2.06 0.53
C ALA A 13 -1.43 1.88 -0.52
N VAL A 14 -1.35 0.66 -1.07
CA VAL A 14 -0.31 0.29 -2.04
C VAL A 14 -0.89 -0.49 -3.22
N CYS A 15 -0.32 -0.26 -4.41
CA CYS A 15 -0.51 -1.10 -5.58
C CYS A 15 0.79 -1.08 -6.41
N ARG A 16 0.79 -1.66 -7.61
CA ARG A 16 2.00 -1.69 -8.47
C ARG A 16 2.63 -0.31 -8.73
N SER A 17 1.82 0.70 -9.06
CA SER A 17 2.29 2.02 -9.54
C SER A 17 1.77 3.21 -8.76
N GLY A 18 1.03 2.99 -7.67
CA GLY A 18 0.39 4.04 -6.88
C GLY A 18 -0.94 4.58 -7.43
N LYS A 19 -1.31 4.29 -8.69
CA LYS A 19 -2.54 4.82 -9.31
C LYS A 19 -3.83 4.28 -8.69
N ARG A 20 -3.97 2.95 -8.62
CA ARG A 20 -5.18 2.30 -8.06
C ARG A 20 -5.30 2.53 -6.56
N SER A 21 -4.17 2.50 -5.84
CA SER A 21 -4.13 2.74 -4.41
C SER A 21 -4.42 4.20 -4.08
N GLY A 22 -4.08 5.16 -4.96
CA GLY A 22 -4.51 6.56 -4.80
C GLY A 22 -6.02 6.71 -4.78
N VAL A 23 -6.75 5.99 -5.64
CA VAL A 23 -8.22 5.96 -5.63
C VAL A 23 -8.75 5.36 -4.32
N ALA A 24 -8.15 4.26 -3.86
CA ALA A 24 -8.53 3.62 -2.59
C ALA A 24 -8.24 4.54 -1.38
N ALA A 25 -7.08 5.19 -1.36
CA ALA A 25 -6.71 6.17 -0.34
C ALA A 25 -7.69 7.33 -0.28
N GLY A 26 -8.15 7.84 -1.44
CA GLY A 26 -9.19 8.86 -1.49
C GLY A 26 -10.51 8.41 -0.83
N ARG A 27 -10.92 7.15 -1.07
CA ARG A 27 -12.12 6.58 -0.44
C ARG A 27 -11.95 6.40 1.07
N LEU A 28 -10.79 5.94 1.52
CA LEU A 28 -10.47 5.75 2.93
C LEU A 28 -10.41 7.09 3.66
N ALA A 29 -9.76 8.10 3.07
CA ALA A 29 -9.71 9.45 3.61
C ALA A 29 -11.10 10.07 3.74
N ALA A 30 -11.97 9.88 2.74
CA ALA A 30 -13.36 10.34 2.79
C ALA A 30 -14.18 9.64 3.88
N ALA A 31 -13.79 8.44 4.30
CA ALA A 31 -14.37 7.70 5.42
C ALA A 31 -13.75 8.07 6.78
N GLY A 32 -12.84 9.05 6.84
CA GLY A 32 -12.19 9.51 8.07
C GLY A 32 -10.97 8.69 8.50
N VAL A 33 -10.49 7.77 7.66
CA VAL A 33 -9.28 6.97 7.95
C VAL A 33 -8.04 7.82 7.68
N THR A 34 -7.10 7.83 8.63
CA THR A 34 -5.77 8.39 8.38
C THR A 34 -5.01 7.46 7.44
N VAL A 35 -4.84 7.90 6.18
CA VAL A 35 -4.29 7.05 5.11
C VAL A 35 -3.26 7.78 4.27
N TYR A 36 -2.22 7.05 3.86
CA TYR A 36 -1.20 7.49 2.93
C TYR A 36 -1.20 6.60 1.69
N ASN A 37 -0.92 7.18 0.51
CA ASN A 37 -0.67 6.40 -0.69
C ASN A 37 0.84 6.29 -0.93
N LEU A 38 1.34 5.07 -1.13
CA LEU A 38 2.75 4.88 -1.46
C LEU A 38 3.05 5.47 -2.85
N ALA A 39 3.79 6.58 -2.88
CA ALA A 39 4.19 7.24 -4.12
C ALA A 39 5.01 6.27 -5.01
N GLY A 40 4.63 6.16 -6.29
CA GLY A 40 5.23 5.19 -7.22
C GLY A 40 4.85 3.72 -6.99
N GLY A 41 4.18 3.38 -5.88
CA GLY A 41 3.75 2.04 -5.54
C GLY A 41 4.91 1.05 -5.33
N MET A 42 4.62 -0.23 -5.51
CA MET A 42 5.61 -1.31 -5.33
C MET A 42 6.80 -1.21 -6.28
N GLN A 43 6.66 -0.58 -7.46
CA GLN A 43 7.81 -0.35 -8.36
C GLN A 43 8.86 0.54 -7.70
N ALA A 44 8.46 1.70 -7.19
CA ALA A 44 9.37 2.61 -6.49
C ALA A 44 9.94 1.99 -5.19
N TRP A 45 9.14 1.16 -4.50
CA TRP A 45 9.62 0.39 -3.34
C TRP A 45 10.78 -0.54 -3.71
N GLN A 46 10.61 -1.34 -4.78
CA GLN A 46 11.66 -2.24 -5.26
C GLN A 46 12.87 -1.47 -5.80
N GLU A 47 12.67 -0.38 -6.54
CA GLU A 47 13.74 0.49 -7.03
C GLU A 47 14.56 1.12 -5.89
N ALA A 48 13.92 1.40 -4.76
CA ALA A 48 14.57 1.87 -3.53
C ALA A 48 15.32 0.75 -2.78
N GLY A 49 15.39 -0.47 -3.31
CA GLY A 49 16.09 -1.60 -2.72
C GLY A 49 15.40 -2.20 -1.50
N GLN A 50 14.12 -1.90 -1.29
CA GLN A 50 13.36 -2.45 -0.17
C GLN A 50 12.92 -3.90 -0.45
N PRO A 51 12.77 -4.74 0.59
CA PRO A 51 12.43 -6.15 0.41
C PRO A 51 11.02 -6.32 -0.16
N VAL A 52 10.90 -7.26 -1.10
CA VAL A 52 9.63 -7.82 -1.56
C VAL A 52 9.68 -9.30 -1.23
N VAL A 53 8.75 -9.76 -0.41
CA VAL A 53 8.73 -11.15 0.08
C VAL A 53 7.43 -11.78 -0.37
N ARG A 54 7.54 -12.98 -0.96
CA ARG A 54 6.38 -13.81 -1.35
C ARG A 54 5.89 -14.61 -0.15
N ASP A 55 4.70 -15.18 -0.25
CA ASP A 55 4.10 -15.98 0.83
C ASP A 55 4.94 -17.21 1.20
N ASP A 56 5.78 -17.71 0.28
CA ASP A 56 6.75 -18.79 0.51
C ASP A 56 8.11 -18.30 1.02
N ALA A 57 8.19 -17.06 1.50
CA ALA A 57 9.37 -16.36 1.99
C ALA A 57 10.49 -16.15 0.96
N THR A 58 10.26 -16.45 -0.33
CA THR A 58 11.22 -16.13 -1.39
C THR A 58 11.20 -14.64 -1.75
N VAL A 59 12.30 -14.14 -2.31
CA VAL A 59 12.37 -12.78 -2.84
C VAL A 59 11.40 -12.65 -4.03
N GLY A 60 10.52 -11.66 -3.95
CA GLY A 60 9.55 -11.34 -4.99
C GLY A 60 10.08 -10.30 -5.98
N THR A 61 9.48 -10.30 -7.17
CA THR A 61 9.69 -9.28 -8.20
C THR A 61 8.35 -8.62 -8.52
N VAL A 62 8.36 -7.29 -8.59
CA VAL A 62 7.22 -6.48 -9.02
C VAL A 62 7.20 -6.44 -10.54
N ILE A 63 6.08 -6.90 -11.14
CA ILE A 63 5.84 -6.97 -12.60
C ILE A 63 4.72 -6.03 -13.06
#